data_AF-A0A972AIQ3-F1
#
_entry.id   AF-A0A972AIQ3-F1
#
_cell.length_a   1.000
_cell.length_b   1.000
_cell.length_c   1.000
_cell.angle_alpha   90.00
_cell.angle_beta   90.00
_cell.angle_gamma   90.00
#
_symmetry.space_group_name_H-M   'P 1'
#
loop_
_entity.id
_entity.type
_entity.pdbx_description
1 polymer ?
#
loop_
_entity_poly.entity_id
_entity_poly.type
_entity_poly.pdbx_seq_one_letter_code
_entity_poly.pdbx_strand_id
1 'polypeptide(L)'
;DNAGTEFISIMFEMKNESDETSTKKKNEDFFKELDKDRNEKGCEYAVLVSLLEPNNELYNGGIVDVSYRYPKMYVIRPQFLIPMITLLRNAAQNSLKYKTELALVKAQNIDIADFEGELDNFKNAFGKNYDLASKRFQTAIEEIDKSIDHLQKTKEALLSTDRNLRLANDKAQDVTIKKLTRGNPTMAAKFEELKK
;
A
#
# COMPACT_ATOMS: atom_id res chain seq x y z
N ASP A 1 -32.18 -9.75 5.33
CA ASP A 1 -30.92 -9.82 6.11
C ASP A 1 -30.11 -8.56 5.89
N ASN A 2 -29.42 -8.06 6.93
CA ASN A 2 -28.73 -6.76 7.01
C ASN A 2 -27.57 -6.53 6.02
N ALA A 3 -27.45 -7.33 4.96
CA ALA A 3 -26.47 -7.17 3.89
C ALA A 3 -27.10 -6.85 2.52
N GLY A 4 -28.43 -6.69 2.42
CA GLY A 4 -29.12 -6.13 1.24
C GLY A 4 -28.80 -6.81 -0.11
N THR A 5 -28.16 -7.98 -0.11
CA THR A 5 -27.70 -8.63 -1.34
C THR A 5 -28.82 -9.54 -1.81
N GLU A 6 -29.78 -8.97 -2.52
CA GLU A 6 -30.77 -9.75 -3.26
C GLU A 6 -30.04 -10.62 -4.30
N PHE A 7 -30.25 -11.93 -4.23
CA PHE A 7 -29.55 -12.90 -5.06
C PHE A 7 -30.35 -13.26 -6.31
N ILE A 8 -31.68 -13.40 -6.16
CA ILE A 8 -32.61 -13.75 -7.24
C ILE A 8 -33.94 -13.03 -6.94
N SER A 9 -34.44 -12.24 -7.88
CA SER A 9 -35.75 -11.58 -7.80
C SER A 9 -36.76 -12.34 -8.66
N ILE A 10 -37.87 -12.75 -8.05
CA ILE A 10 -38.88 -13.61 -8.70
C ILE A 10 -40.26 -12.98 -8.53
N MET A 11 -40.93 -12.73 -9.66
CA MET A 11 -42.34 -12.39 -9.68
C MET A 11 -43.18 -13.67 -9.63
N PHE A 12 -44.07 -13.78 -8.67
CA PHE A 12 -45.03 -14.87 -8.60
C PHE A 12 -46.43 -14.38 -8.95
N GLU A 13 -47.13 -15.16 -9.78
CA GLU A 13 -48.56 -14.98 -10.02
C GLU A 13 -49.28 -16.30 -9.79
N MET A 14 -50.38 -16.26 -9.03
CA MET A 14 -51.14 -17.44 -8.62
C MET A 14 -52.47 -17.48 -9.38
N LYS A 15 -52.80 -18.60 -10.02
CA LYS A 15 -54.07 -18.81 -10.71
C LYS A 15 -54.73 -20.10 -10.28
N ASN A 16 -56.03 -20.00 -9.98
CA ASN A 16 -56.89 -21.13 -9.69
C ASN A 16 -58.07 -21.12 -10.65
N GLU A 17 -58.60 -22.31 -10.94
CA GLU A 17 -59.86 -22.47 -11.65
C GLU A 17 -60.99 -22.41 -10.60
N SER A 18 -61.85 -21.40 -10.65
CA SER A 18 -63.09 -21.40 -9.86
C SER A 18 -64.17 -22.17 -10.61
N ASP A 19 -64.87 -23.06 -9.92
CA ASP A 19 -65.91 -23.94 -10.49
C ASP A 19 -67.08 -23.17 -11.14
N GLU A 20 -67.25 -21.87 -10.84
CA GLU A 20 -68.37 -21.04 -11.29
C GLU A 20 -68.11 -20.22 -12.58
N THR A 21 -66.89 -20.26 -13.14
CA THR A 21 -66.56 -19.43 -14.31
C THR A 21 -67.01 -20.05 -15.64
N SER A 22 -67.83 -19.31 -16.40
CA SER A 22 -68.42 -19.75 -17.68
C SER A 22 -67.41 -20.00 -18.82
N THR A 23 -66.16 -19.57 -18.67
CA THR A 23 -65.07 -19.79 -19.64
C THR A 23 -63.81 -20.20 -18.91
N LYS A 24 -63.32 -21.41 -19.18
CA LYS A 24 -62.03 -21.91 -18.70
C LYS A 24 -60.89 -21.12 -19.33
N LYS A 25 -60.06 -20.49 -18.51
CA LYS A 25 -58.86 -19.76 -18.96
C LYS A 25 -57.67 -20.71 -19.08
N LYS A 26 -56.77 -20.43 -20.02
CA LYS A 26 -55.52 -21.16 -20.19
C LYS A 26 -54.37 -20.44 -19.50
N ASN A 27 -53.29 -21.17 -19.21
CA ASN A 27 -52.08 -20.58 -18.63
C ASN A 27 -51.50 -19.48 -19.53
N GLU A 28 -51.56 -19.68 -20.85
CA GLU A 28 -51.01 -18.73 -21.82
C GLU A 28 -51.68 -17.36 -21.80
N ASP A 29 -52.93 -17.28 -21.34
CA ASP A 29 -53.70 -16.04 -21.27
C ASP A 29 -53.07 -15.04 -20.28
N PHE A 30 -52.25 -15.52 -19.33
CA PHE A 30 -51.66 -14.71 -18.27
C PHE A 30 -50.19 -14.34 -18.54
N PHE A 31 -49.51 -15.02 -19.45
CA PHE A 31 -48.05 -14.82 -19.62
C PHE A 31 -47.67 -13.39 -19.98
N LYS A 32 -48.47 -12.72 -20.82
CA LYS A 32 -48.19 -11.35 -21.26
C LYS A 32 -48.26 -10.35 -20.10
N GLU A 33 -49.26 -10.50 -19.24
CA GLU A 33 -49.45 -9.63 -18.08
C GLU A 33 -48.36 -9.90 -17.04
N LEU A 34 -48.08 -11.17 -16.76
CA LEU A 34 -47.00 -11.57 -15.86
C LEU A 34 -45.63 -11.04 -16.30
N ASP A 35 -45.30 -11.14 -17.59
CA ASP A 35 -44.04 -10.64 -18.11
C ASP A 35 -43.95 -9.12 -18.02
N LYS A 36 -45.05 -8.42 -18.29
CA LYS A 36 -45.14 -6.97 -18.12
C LYS A 36 -44.87 -6.58 -16.66
N ASP A 37 -45.55 -7.20 -15.71
CA ASP A 37 -45.39 -6.95 -14.28
C ASP A 37 -43.96 -7.29 -13.81
N ARG A 38 -43.39 -8.39 -14.31
CA ARG A 38 -41.98 -8.78 -14.07
C ARG A 38 -41.03 -7.67 -14.49
N ASN A 39 -41.19 -7.14 -15.71
CA ASN A 39 -40.33 -6.09 -16.25
C ASN A 39 -40.50 -4.76 -15.51
N GLU A 40 -41.73 -4.38 -15.17
CA GLU A 40 -42.02 -3.15 -14.43
C GLU A 40 -41.42 -3.16 -13.02
N LYS A 41 -41.42 -4.32 -12.34
CA LYS A 41 -40.80 -4.48 -11.01
C LYS A 41 -39.33 -4.90 -11.05
N GLY A 42 -38.72 -5.01 -12.24
CA GLY A 42 -37.32 -5.40 -12.39
C GLY A 42 -36.98 -6.80 -11.86
N CYS A 43 -37.95 -7.72 -11.87
CA CYS A 43 -37.74 -9.09 -11.43
C CYS A 43 -37.01 -9.92 -12.50
N GLU A 44 -36.05 -10.72 -12.08
CA GLU A 44 -35.25 -11.55 -13.00
C GLU A 44 -36.07 -12.72 -13.57
N TYR A 45 -36.89 -13.36 -12.74
CA TYR A 45 -37.73 -14.50 -13.13
C TYR A 45 -39.21 -14.19 -12.95
N ALA A 46 -40.04 -14.86 -13.75
CA ALA A 46 -41.49 -14.93 -13.54
C ALA A 46 -41.91 -16.39 -13.33
N VAL A 47 -42.78 -16.62 -12.36
CA VAL A 47 -43.32 -17.94 -12.05
C VAL A 47 -44.83 -17.85 -11.95
N LEU A 48 -45.52 -18.47 -12.91
CA LEU A 48 -46.96 -18.67 -12.86
C LEU A 48 -47.26 -19.96 -12.08
N VAL A 49 -47.85 -19.83 -10.91
CA VAL A 49 -48.34 -20.96 -10.12
C VAL A 49 -49.80 -21.19 -10.48
N SER A 50 -50.11 -22.31 -11.12
CA SER A 50 -51.42 -22.51 -11.73
C SER A 50 -52.05 -23.87 -11.43
N LEU A 51 -53.34 -23.86 -11.13
CA LEU A 51 -54.23 -25.02 -11.13
C LEU A 51 -55.08 -25.13 -12.40
N LEU A 52 -54.93 -24.20 -13.35
CA LEU A 52 -55.66 -24.22 -14.62
C LEU A 52 -55.23 -25.39 -15.49
N GLU A 53 -56.11 -25.80 -16.41
CA GLU A 53 -55.84 -26.90 -17.34
C GLU A 53 -55.43 -28.19 -16.61
N PRO A 54 -56.25 -28.72 -15.68
CA PRO A 54 -55.89 -29.87 -14.85
C PRO A 54 -55.66 -31.16 -15.63
N ASN A 55 -56.16 -31.24 -16.87
CA ASN A 55 -55.99 -32.39 -17.77
C ASN A 55 -54.81 -32.22 -18.76
N ASN A 56 -54.05 -31.12 -18.67
CA ASN A 56 -52.94 -30.87 -19.58
C ASN A 56 -51.66 -31.57 -19.08
N GLU A 57 -51.20 -32.59 -19.82
CA GLU A 57 -50.04 -33.41 -19.47
C GLU A 57 -48.76 -32.59 -19.31
N LEU A 58 -48.56 -31.55 -20.13
CA LEU A 58 -47.38 -30.69 -20.07
C LEU A 58 -47.25 -30.02 -18.70
N TYR A 59 -48.32 -29.35 -18.24
CA TYR A 59 -48.32 -28.64 -16.96
C TYR A 59 -48.44 -29.57 -15.75
N ASN A 60 -48.89 -30.81 -15.94
CA ASN A 60 -48.92 -31.82 -14.88
C ASN A 60 -47.55 -32.47 -14.65
N GLY A 61 -46.60 -32.33 -15.59
CA GLY A 61 -45.24 -32.83 -15.46
C GLY A 61 -44.39 -32.13 -14.38
N GLY A 62 -44.87 -31.02 -13.80
CA GLY A 62 -44.25 -30.35 -12.66
C GLY A 62 -43.86 -28.90 -12.94
N ILE A 63 -42.55 -28.65 -13.10
CA ILE A 63 -42.01 -27.32 -13.45
C ILE A 63 -41.83 -27.28 -14.97
N VAL A 64 -42.57 -26.42 -15.64
CA VAL A 64 -42.52 -26.25 -17.09
C VAL A 64 -41.80 -24.95 -17.43
N ASP A 65 -40.75 -25.05 -18.25
CA ASP A 65 -40.06 -23.90 -18.81
C ASP A 65 -40.83 -23.35 -20.02
N VAL A 66 -41.23 -22.08 -19.95
CA VAL A 66 -41.88 -21.35 -21.06
C VAL A 66 -40.99 -20.25 -21.63
N SER A 67 -39.68 -20.32 -21.38
CA SER A 67 -38.66 -19.35 -21.85
C SER A 67 -38.55 -19.23 -23.37
N TYR A 68 -39.08 -20.21 -24.12
CA TYR A 68 -39.21 -20.13 -25.57
C TYR A 68 -40.15 -19.00 -26.03
N ARG A 69 -41.04 -18.54 -25.15
CA ARG A 69 -42.02 -17.48 -25.42
C ARG A 69 -41.78 -16.22 -24.59
N TYR A 70 -41.47 -16.38 -23.30
CA TYR A 70 -41.16 -15.28 -22.39
C TYR A 70 -39.90 -15.60 -21.58
N PRO A 71 -38.79 -14.88 -21.77
CA PRO A 71 -37.51 -15.24 -21.16
C PRO A 71 -37.60 -15.43 -19.65
N LYS A 72 -36.98 -16.50 -19.12
CA LYS A 72 -36.88 -16.79 -17.69
C LYS A 72 -38.25 -16.92 -16.99
N MET A 73 -39.26 -17.39 -17.72
CA MET A 73 -40.60 -17.63 -17.18
C MET A 73 -40.86 -19.14 -17.04
N TYR A 74 -41.48 -19.52 -15.93
CA TYR A 74 -41.85 -20.90 -15.62
C TYR A 74 -43.30 -21.00 -15.20
N VAL A 75 -43.93 -22.15 -15.49
CA VAL A 75 -45.26 -22.51 -14.97
C VAL A 75 -45.09 -23.68 -14.02
N ILE A 76 -45.64 -23.58 -12.82
CA ILE A 76 -45.56 -24.62 -11.79
C ILE A 76 -46.92 -24.94 -11.21
N ARG A 77 -47.11 -26.18 -10.78
CA ARG A 77 -48.24 -26.53 -9.91
C ARG A 77 -47.93 -26.16 -8.44
N PRO A 78 -48.92 -25.82 -7.60
CA PRO A 78 -48.70 -25.39 -6.22
C PRO A 78 -47.88 -26.37 -5.36
N GLN A 79 -47.99 -27.68 -5.60
CA GLN A 79 -47.25 -28.70 -4.86
C GLN A 79 -45.72 -28.60 -5.03
N PHE A 80 -45.23 -28.00 -6.11
CA PHE A 80 -43.80 -27.83 -6.38
C PHE A 80 -43.25 -26.49 -5.84
N LEU A 81 -44.11 -25.59 -5.36
CA LEU A 81 -43.72 -24.26 -4.90
C LEU A 81 -42.80 -24.33 -3.67
N ILE A 82 -43.16 -25.12 -2.66
CA ILE A 82 -42.36 -25.25 -1.43
C ILE A 82 -40.96 -25.84 -1.73
N PRO A 83 -40.82 -26.98 -2.45
CA PRO A 83 -39.52 -27.49 -2.87
C PRO A 83 -38.69 -26.49 -3.68
N MET A 84 -39.32 -25.73 -4.59
CA MET A 84 -38.64 -24.72 -5.40
C MET A 84 -38.08 -23.59 -4.54
N ILE A 85 -38.88 -23.05 -3.61
CA ILE A 85 -38.44 -22.01 -2.67
C ILE A 85 -37.29 -22.52 -1.79
N THR A 86 -37.37 -23.78 -1.32
CA THR A 86 -36.29 -24.38 -0.51
C THR A 86 -34.98 -24.51 -1.31
N LEU A 87 -35.04 -24.97 -2.55
CA LEU A 87 -33.86 -25.08 -3.42
C LEU A 87 -33.24 -23.70 -3.70
N LEU A 88 -34.06 -22.71 -4.05
CA LEU A 88 -33.62 -21.34 -4.28
C LEU A 88 -32.97 -20.73 -3.05
N ARG A 89 -33.56 -20.94 -1.87
CA ARG A 89 -33.00 -20.50 -0.58
C ARG A 89 -31.63 -21.11 -0.32
N ASN A 90 -31.48 -22.42 -0.50
CA ASN A 90 -30.22 -23.12 -0.25
C ASN A 90 -29.13 -22.71 -1.25
N ALA A 91 -29.49 -22.53 -2.53
CA ALA A 91 -28.58 -22.02 -3.56
C ALA A 91 -28.10 -20.60 -3.23
N ALA A 92 -29.02 -19.70 -2.84
CA ALA A 92 -28.69 -18.35 -2.43
C ALA A 92 -27.75 -18.32 -1.20
N GLN A 93 -27.98 -19.18 -0.20
CA GLN A 93 -27.10 -19.27 0.99
C GLN A 93 -25.68 -19.71 0.65
N ASN A 94 -25.50 -20.66 -0.27
CA ASN A 94 -24.17 -21.10 -0.67
C ASN A 94 -23.42 -20.00 -1.45
N SER A 95 -24.10 -19.31 -2.37
CA SER A 95 -23.45 -18.22 -3.11
C SER A 95 -23.10 -17.00 -2.25
N LEU A 96 -23.85 -16.72 -1.18
CA LEU A 96 -23.50 -15.66 -0.23
C LEU A 96 -22.13 -15.91 0.43
N LYS A 97 -21.86 -17.16 0.86
CA LYS A 97 -20.56 -17.54 1.44
C LYS A 97 -19.41 -17.27 0.45
N TYR A 98 -19.58 -17.69 -0.79
CA TYR A 98 -18.57 -17.47 -1.84
C TYR A 98 -18.32 -15.99 -2.12
N LYS A 99 -19.36 -15.15 -2.17
CA LYS A 99 -19.21 -13.72 -2.42
C LYS A 99 -18.54 -13.00 -1.25
N THR A 100 -18.86 -13.38 -0.01
CA THR A 100 -18.18 -12.84 1.18
C THR A 100 -16.71 -13.24 1.25
N GLU A 101 -16.37 -14.49 0.91
CA GLU A 101 -14.97 -14.94 0.83
C GLU A 101 -14.21 -14.21 -0.27
N LEU A 102 -14.81 -14.04 -1.46
CA LEU A 102 -14.16 -13.31 -2.56
C LEU A 102 -13.92 -11.83 -2.22
N ALA A 103 -14.85 -11.19 -1.52
CA ALA A 103 -14.68 -9.81 -1.05
C ALA A 103 -13.55 -9.69 -0.02
N LEU A 104 -13.42 -10.67 0.87
CA LEU A 104 -12.34 -10.76 1.86
C LEU A 104 -10.98 -10.96 1.18
N VAL A 105 -10.89 -11.84 0.17
CA VAL A 105 -9.68 -12.05 -0.64
C VAL A 105 -9.31 -10.78 -1.43
N LYS A 106 -10.29 -10.08 -2.02
CA LYS A 106 -10.02 -8.82 -2.72
C LYS A 106 -9.51 -7.72 -1.79
N ALA A 107 -10.05 -7.62 -0.57
CA ALA A 107 -9.55 -6.67 0.43
C ALA A 107 -8.11 -6.98 0.84
N GLN A 108 -7.76 -8.26 1.02
CA GLN A 108 -6.38 -8.67 1.32
C GLN A 108 -5.38 -8.33 0.21
N ASN A 109 -5.80 -8.37 -1.07
CA ASN A 109 -4.91 -8.02 -2.19
C ASN A 109 -4.60 -6.52 -2.30
N ILE A 110 -5.50 -5.64 -1.84
CA ILE A 110 -5.26 -4.18 -1.83
C ILE A 110 -4.18 -3.84 -0.79
N ASP A 111 -4.22 -4.52 0.36
CA ASP A 111 -3.27 -4.31 1.46
C ASP A 111 -1.82 -4.67 1.08
N ILE A 112 -1.63 -5.70 0.23
CA ILE A 112 -0.30 -6.11 -0.25
C ILE A 112 0.30 -5.05 -1.19
N ALA A 113 -0.50 -4.46 -2.08
CA ALA A 113 -0.01 -3.45 -3.02
C ALA A 113 0.38 -2.14 -2.32
N ASP A 114 -0.42 -1.73 -1.34
CA ASP A 114 -0.10 -0.55 -0.51
C ASP A 114 1.16 -0.81 0.33
N PHE A 115 1.29 -2.00 0.91
CA PHE A 115 2.50 -2.39 1.65
C PHE A 115 3.76 -2.42 0.76
N GLU A 116 3.69 -2.97 -0.46
CA GLU A 116 4.81 -2.95 -1.40
C GLU A 116 5.22 -1.51 -1.77
N GLY A 117 4.24 -0.62 -1.97
CA GLY A 117 4.48 0.80 -2.21
C GLY A 117 5.15 1.52 -1.04
N GLU A 118 4.69 1.27 0.19
CA GLU A 118 5.29 1.83 1.41
C GLU A 118 6.72 1.32 1.61
N LEU A 119 6.98 0.05 1.34
CA LEU A 119 8.29 -0.58 1.49
C LEU A 119 9.30 -0.03 0.47
N ASP A 120 8.89 0.21 -0.77
CA ASP A 120 9.74 0.85 -1.78
C ASP A 120 10.06 2.31 -1.43
N ASN A 121 9.06 3.05 -0.96
CA ASN A 121 9.25 4.42 -0.46
C ASN A 121 10.26 4.47 0.71
N PHE A 122 10.13 3.55 1.66
CA PHE A 122 11.07 3.42 2.78
C PHE A 122 12.48 3.13 2.29
N LYS A 123 12.67 2.15 1.38
CA LYS A 123 13.99 1.81 0.82
C LYS A 123 14.63 3.00 0.11
N ASN A 124 13.87 3.72 -0.70
CA ASN A 124 14.35 4.89 -1.43
C ASN A 124 14.74 6.05 -0.50
N ALA A 125 13.93 6.33 0.52
CA ALA A 125 14.23 7.36 1.51
C ALA A 125 15.45 6.99 2.36
N PHE A 126 15.53 5.72 2.80
CA PHE A 126 16.66 5.21 3.57
C PHE A 126 17.97 5.26 2.77
N GLY A 127 17.96 4.82 1.51
CA GLY A 127 19.13 4.86 0.62
C GLY A 127 19.67 6.28 0.43
N LYS A 128 18.79 7.25 0.15
CA LYS A 128 19.18 8.67 0.01
C LYS A 128 19.80 9.24 1.29
N ASN A 129 19.22 8.93 2.45
CA ASN A 129 19.73 9.39 3.73
C ASN A 129 21.08 8.75 4.07
N TYR A 130 21.24 7.45 3.78
CA TYR A 130 22.50 6.73 3.98
C TYR A 130 23.61 7.31 3.10
N ASP A 131 23.36 7.52 1.81
CA ASP A 131 24.33 8.10 0.88
C ASP A 131 24.76 9.52 1.30
N LEU A 132 23.80 10.35 1.73
CA LEU A 132 24.10 11.70 2.20
C LEU A 132 24.94 11.67 3.48
N ALA A 133 24.59 10.80 4.43
CA ALA A 133 25.36 10.62 5.65
C ALA A 133 26.77 10.13 5.35
N SER A 134 26.92 9.11 4.50
CA SER A 134 28.21 8.57 4.08
C SER A 134 29.11 9.64 3.45
N LYS A 135 28.57 10.46 2.53
CA LYS A 135 29.31 11.59 1.94
C LYS A 135 29.76 12.61 2.99
N ARG A 136 28.87 12.99 3.92
CA ARG A 136 29.22 13.93 5.01
C ARG A 136 30.28 13.36 5.94
N PHE A 137 30.19 12.07 6.26
CA PHE A 137 31.23 11.37 7.02
C PHE A 137 32.57 11.42 6.30
N GLN A 138 32.60 11.10 5.00
CA GLN A 138 33.84 11.13 4.22
C GLN A 138 34.46 12.53 4.19
N THR A 139 33.65 13.58 3.95
CA THR A 139 34.12 14.97 3.98
C THR A 139 34.65 15.36 5.37
N ALA A 140 34.00 14.93 6.45
CA ALA A 140 34.46 15.22 7.80
C ALA A 140 35.82 14.56 8.09
N ILE A 141 36.04 13.32 7.61
CA ILE A 141 37.34 12.64 7.72
C ILE A 141 38.41 13.41 6.93
N GLU A 142 38.11 13.84 5.70
CA GLU A 142 39.04 14.65 4.90
C GLU A 142 39.43 15.97 5.60
N GLU A 143 38.49 16.65 6.25
CA GLU A 143 38.77 17.87 7.03
C GLU A 143 39.59 17.60 8.30
N ILE A 144 39.39 16.45 8.95
CA ILE A 144 40.23 15.99 10.06
C ILE A 144 41.66 15.77 9.58
N ASP A 145 41.85 15.09 8.45
CA ASP A 145 43.18 14.82 7.89
C ASP A 145 43.92 16.12 7.53
N LYS A 146 43.23 17.09 6.92
CA LYS A 146 43.80 18.42 6.65
C LYS A 146 44.20 19.15 7.95
N SER A 147 43.37 19.04 8.99
CA SER A 147 43.68 19.65 10.30
C SER A 147 44.92 19.01 10.93
N ILE A 148 45.07 17.69 10.81
CA ILE A 148 46.26 16.96 11.29
C ILE A 148 47.51 17.44 10.54
N ASP A 149 47.45 17.57 9.21
CA ASP A 149 48.57 18.10 8.40
C ASP A 149 48.96 19.53 8.83
N HIS A 150 47.99 20.41 9.06
CA HIS A 150 48.24 21.76 9.58
C HIS A 150 48.90 21.75 10.97
N LEU A 151 48.45 20.88 11.87
CA LEU A 151 49.05 20.73 13.21
C LEU A 151 50.48 20.17 13.12
N GLN A 152 50.76 19.24 12.22
CA GLN A 152 52.10 18.71 11.98
C GLN A 152 53.06 19.81 11.48
N LYS A 153 52.65 20.59 10.47
CA LYS A 153 53.43 21.74 9.98
C LYS A 153 53.71 22.77 11.06
N THR A 154 52.71 23.06 11.89
CA THR A 154 52.85 23.99 13.02
C THR A 154 53.86 23.47 14.04
N LYS A 155 53.79 22.17 14.38
CA LYS A 155 54.77 21.51 15.26
C LYS A 155 56.19 21.60 14.69
N GLU A 156 56.38 21.35 13.40
CA GLU A 156 57.70 21.44 12.75
C GLU A 156 58.27 22.85 12.80
N ALA A 157 57.44 23.87 12.51
CA ALA A 157 57.83 25.27 12.61
C ALA A 157 58.27 25.65 14.05
N LEU A 158 57.55 25.19 15.07
CA LEU A 158 57.92 25.41 16.47
C LEU A 158 59.25 24.73 16.83
N LEU A 159 59.46 23.47 16.43
CA LEU A 159 60.73 22.76 16.63
C LEU A 159 61.90 23.42 15.87
N SER A 160 61.64 24.00 14.69
CA SER A 160 62.64 24.79 13.97
C SER A 160 62.99 26.08 14.72
N THR A 161 62.00 26.73 15.33
CA THR A 161 62.16 27.98 16.08
C THR A 161 62.95 27.72 17.36
N ASP A 162 62.66 26.64 18.08
CA ASP A 162 63.42 26.22 19.26
C ASP A 162 64.90 25.99 18.94
N ARG A 163 65.20 25.28 17.83
CA ARG A 163 66.58 25.12 17.34
C ARG A 163 67.27 26.45 17.05
N ASN A 164 66.57 27.39 16.42
CA ASN A 164 67.10 28.72 16.14
C ASN A 164 67.35 29.53 17.42
N LEU A 165 66.44 29.46 18.40
CA LEU A 165 66.62 30.10 19.71
C LEU A 165 67.82 29.52 20.46
N ARG A 166 68.01 28.20 20.41
CA ARG A 166 69.19 27.54 21.00
C ARG A 166 70.48 28.03 20.35
N LEU A 167 70.53 28.06 19.01
CA LEU A 167 71.70 28.58 18.27
C LEU A 167 71.96 30.06 18.57
N ALA A 168 70.91 30.87 18.72
CA ALA A 168 71.06 32.28 19.09
C ALA A 168 71.58 32.43 20.53
N ASN A 169 71.09 31.63 21.47
CA ASN A 169 71.56 31.60 22.85
C ASN A 169 73.03 31.16 22.93
N ASP A 170 73.42 30.10 22.22
CA ASP A 170 74.82 29.64 22.15
C ASP A 170 75.74 30.74 21.59
N LYS A 171 75.31 31.44 20.53
CA LYS A 171 76.03 32.59 19.98
C LYS A 171 76.14 33.75 20.97
N ALA A 172 75.09 34.03 21.75
CA ALA A 172 75.07 35.09 22.75
C ALA A 172 75.96 34.77 23.96
N GLN A 173 76.06 33.49 24.36
CA GLN A 173 76.96 33.05 25.42
C GLN A 173 78.43 33.02 24.98
N ASP A 174 78.71 32.76 23.69
CA ASP A 174 80.07 32.80 23.11
C ASP A 174 80.56 34.24 22.79
N VAL A 175 79.88 35.26 23.33
CA VAL A 175 80.29 36.65 23.26
C VAL A 175 81.28 36.94 24.39
N THR A 176 82.57 36.72 24.12
CA THR A 176 83.65 37.09 25.03
C THR A 176 83.96 38.60 24.93
N ILE A 177 84.47 39.20 26.01
CA ILE A 177 84.93 40.61 26.04
C ILE A 177 85.91 40.89 24.88
N LYS A 178 86.76 39.92 24.51
CA LYS A 178 87.67 40.00 23.35
C LYS A 178 86.94 40.12 21.99
N LYS A 179 85.77 39.50 21.82
CA LYS A 179 84.94 39.66 20.62
C LYS A 179 84.20 40.99 20.63
N LEU A 180 83.72 41.46 21.80
CA LEU A 180 83.01 42.73 21.97
C LEU A 180 83.87 43.97 21.72
N THR A 181 85.17 43.90 22.01
CA THR A 181 86.11 45.00 21.81
C THR A 181 86.91 44.90 20.51
N ARG A 182 86.63 43.88 19.67
CA ARG A 182 87.31 43.64 18.40
C ARG A 182 87.05 44.80 17.43
N GLY A 183 88.07 45.63 17.19
CA GLY A 183 87.98 46.83 16.34
C GLY A 183 87.71 48.14 17.08
N ASN A 184 87.58 48.11 18.41
CA ASN A 184 87.43 49.32 19.24
C ASN A 184 88.55 49.38 20.31
N PRO A 185 89.72 49.95 19.97
CA PRO A 185 90.89 49.96 20.85
C PRO A 185 90.64 50.73 22.16
N THR A 186 89.80 51.77 22.13
CA THR A 186 89.45 52.57 23.32
C THR A 186 88.66 51.77 24.36
N MET A 187 87.69 50.96 23.93
CA MET A 187 86.93 50.09 24.83
C MET A 187 87.75 48.90 25.32
N ALA A 188 88.66 48.35 24.49
CA ALA A 188 89.60 47.32 24.91
C ALA A 188 90.48 47.79 26.08
N ALA A 189 91.05 49.00 25.97
CA ALA A 189 91.89 49.58 27.02
C ALA A 189 91.12 49.79 28.34
N LYS A 190 89.91 50.35 28.28
CA LYS A 190 89.07 50.56 29.47
C LYS A 190 88.71 49.27 30.20
N PHE A 191 88.47 48.17 29.48
CA PHE A 191 88.19 46.87 30.09
C PHE A 191 89.45 46.18 30.66
N GLU A 192 90.65 46.47 30.13
CA GLU A 192 91.91 45.99 30.75
C GLU A 192 92.28 46.78 32.01
N GLU A 193 92.02 48.09 32.05
CA GLU A 193 92.22 48.90 33.25
C GLU A 193 91.33 48.43 34.42
N LEU A 194 90.10 47.99 34.15
CA LEU A 194 89.19 47.43 35.16
C LEU A 194 89.61 46.05 35.71
N LYS A 195 90.62 45.39 35.12
CA LYS A 195 91.15 44.08 35.57
C LYS A 195 92.43 44.19 36.38
N LYS A 196 93.03 45.38 36.50
CA LYS A 196 94.14 45.67 37.41
C LYS A 196 93.62 45.94 38.81
#